data_AF-A0A5T0PX38-F1
#
_entry.id   AF-A0A5T0PX38-F1
#
_cell.length_a   1.000
_cell.length_b   1.000
_cell.length_c   1.000
_cell.angle_alpha   90.00
_cell.angle_beta   90.00
_cell.angle_gamma   90.00
#
_symmetry.space_group_name_H-M   'P 1'
#
loop_
_entity.id
_entity.type
_entity.pdbx_description
1 polymer ?
#
loop_
_entity_poly.entity_id
_entity_poly.type
_entity_poly.pdbx_seq_one_letter_code
_entity_poly.pdbx_strand_id
1 'polypeptide(L)'
;MKKILLCFLICFNFLFAQINTPEFYERQMNVLRNLDINPGFISDLIFVQTQQDIKSKHAQTLIDSMQNFSKVTPMIRKILAQQEVPDEILYLAMVESGLKTHSVSNAKAVGVWQFMQPTARNLGLRIDAYVDERRDPVKSTYAATNYLKELKEEFGKWYLALLAYNCGNGKLRQAIKQAGSDDLSVLLNPDKKYLSLETRNFIRKILTLAFLANDRDFLLDKDASLMNYALSNEFAKVDVPSSASLKEIAKNLNMDLATFKKYNPQFKHNFTPPGKGYYMYIPLNKVAFFDKNFKAEKLAKVDTTIPMTRTYTVKSGDSLYKIAKNYNISVDEIREFNKIAKNHLSINQKLIIPIKENKNANKNNYTKVVNR
;
A
#
# COMPACT_ATOMS: atom_id res chain seq x y z
N MET A 1 -56.18 12.38 59.46
CA MET A 1 -54.83 11.81 59.25
C MET A 1 -54.84 10.94 58.00
N LYS A 2 -53.71 10.91 57.26
CA LYS A 2 -53.41 10.18 55.99
C LYS A 2 -53.71 11.00 54.72
N LYS A 3 -52.82 11.92 54.36
CA LYS A 3 -51.59 11.79 53.55
C LYS A 3 -51.88 11.47 52.07
N ILE A 4 -51.89 12.56 51.30
CA ILE A 4 -51.78 12.65 49.84
C ILE A 4 -50.45 12.01 49.43
N LEU A 5 -50.48 11.04 48.51
CA LEU A 5 -49.29 10.52 47.85
C LEU A 5 -49.38 10.89 46.36
N LEU A 6 -48.75 12.01 46.02
CA LEU A 6 -48.49 12.46 44.67
C LEU A 6 -47.20 11.75 44.21
N CYS A 7 -47.31 10.64 43.47
CA CYS A 7 -46.15 10.04 42.81
C CYS A 7 -45.89 10.77 41.49
N PHE A 8 -44.88 11.64 41.51
CA PHE A 8 -44.25 12.22 40.33
C PHE A 8 -43.68 11.10 39.44
N LEU A 9 -44.26 10.90 38.27
CA LEU A 9 -43.66 10.14 37.18
C LEU A 9 -42.64 11.06 36.50
N ILE A 10 -41.41 11.06 36.99
CA ILE A 10 -40.27 11.69 36.31
C ILE A 10 -39.93 10.79 35.11
N CYS A 11 -40.56 11.07 33.97
CA CYS A 11 -40.08 10.58 32.68
C CYS A 11 -38.76 11.31 32.39
N PHE A 12 -37.64 10.71 32.81
CA PHE A 12 -36.33 11.02 32.26
C PHE A 12 -36.33 10.59 30.78
N ASN A 13 -36.76 11.50 29.90
CA ASN A 13 -36.42 11.41 28.49
C ASN A 13 -34.91 11.66 28.39
N PHE A 14 -34.11 10.59 28.50
CA PHE A 14 -32.78 10.58 27.89
C PHE A 14 -32.96 10.58 26.38
N LEU A 15 -33.24 11.77 25.83
CA LEU A 15 -32.91 12.08 24.45
C LEU A 15 -31.38 12.02 24.37
N PHE A 16 -30.85 10.86 24.01
CA PHE A 16 -29.54 10.76 23.40
C PHE A 16 -29.60 11.47 22.04
N ALA A 17 -29.64 12.81 22.07
CA ALA A 17 -29.13 13.57 20.96
C ALA A 17 -27.65 13.27 20.93
N GLN A 18 -27.22 12.37 20.03
CA GLN A 18 -25.84 12.41 19.56
C GLN A 18 -25.64 13.79 18.96
N ILE A 19 -25.17 14.72 19.78
CA ILE A 19 -24.73 16.03 19.36
C ILE A 19 -23.51 15.75 18.49
N ASN A 20 -23.72 15.61 17.18
CA ASN A 20 -22.65 15.90 16.24
C ASN A 20 -22.25 17.33 16.55
N THR A 21 -21.12 17.50 17.23
CA THR A 21 -20.62 18.84 17.56
C THR A 21 -20.53 19.63 16.27
N PRO A 22 -20.88 20.93 16.25
CA PRO A 22 -20.74 21.76 15.05
C PRO A 22 -19.33 21.64 14.42
N GLU A 23 -18.31 21.42 15.25
CA GLU A 23 -16.94 21.16 14.84
C GLU A 23 -16.78 19.86 14.03
N PHE A 24 -17.43 18.76 14.40
CA PHE A 24 -17.37 17.50 13.66
C PHE A 24 -18.01 17.64 12.27
N TYR A 25 -19.18 18.28 12.19
CA TYR A 25 -19.84 18.55 10.91
C TYR A 25 -18.96 19.39 9.99
N GLU A 26 -18.36 20.48 10.49
CA GLU A 26 -17.43 21.30 9.71
C GLU A 26 -16.21 20.52 9.20
N ARG A 27 -15.65 19.60 9.99
CA ARG A 27 -14.56 18.72 9.54
C ARG A 27 -14.98 17.83 8.37
N GLN A 28 -16.19 17.26 8.41
CA GLN A 28 -16.73 16.48 7.30
C GLN A 28 -16.91 17.34 6.04
N MET A 29 -17.41 18.57 6.20
CA MET A 29 -17.56 19.51 5.09
C MET A 29 -16.20 19.90 4.49
N ASN A 30 -15.17 20.07 5.31
CA ASN A 30 -13.81 20.35 4.83
C ASN A 30 -13.21 19.16 4.08
N VAL A 31 -13.41 17.93 4.54
CA VAL A 31 -13.00 16.72 3.78
C VAL A 31 -13.63 16.70 2.38
N LEU A 32 -14.92 17.03 2.27
CA LEU A 32 -15.60 17.12 0.97
C LEU A 32 -14.99 18.23 0.09
N ARG A 33 -14.81 19.43 0.64
CA ARG A 33 -14.23 20.57 -0.08
C ARG A 33 -12.80 20.29 -0.56
N ASN A 34 -11.96 19.70 0.28
CA ASN A 34 -10.57 19.35 -0.05
C ASN A 34 -10.48 18.35 -1.22
N LEU A 35 -11.54 17.54 -1.41
CA LEU A 35 -11.66 16.60 -2.52
C LEU A 35 -12.46 17.15 -3.71
N ASP A 36 -12.77 18.45 -3.73
CA ASP A 36 -13.62 19.13 -4.72
C ASP A 36 -15.07 18.59 -4.80
N ILE A 37 -15.58 17.99 -3.72
CA ILE A 37 -16.94 17.46 -3.65
C ILE A 37 -17.88 18.53 -3.11
N ASN A 38 -19.05 18.67 -3.74
CA ASN A 38 -20.10 19.55 -3.23
C ASN A 38 -20.48 19.13 -1.80
N PRO A 39 -20.38 20.02 -0.78
CA PRO A 39 -20.67 19.65 0.60
C PRO A 39 -22.10 19.14 0.84
N GLY A 40 -23.06 19.47 -0.03
CA GLY A 40 -24.42 18.91 0.00
C GLY A 40 -24.46 17.38 -0.13
N PHE A 41 -23.41 16.76 -0.68
CA PHE A 41 -23.27 15.29 -0.77
C PHE A 41 -23.31 14.59 0.60
N ILE A 42 -23.02 15.31 1.70
CA ILE A 42 -23.14 14.75 3.05
C ILE A 42 -24.55 14.25 3.37
N SER A 43 -25.56 14.79 2.68
CA SER A 43 -26.97 14.42 2.84
C SER A 43 -27.46 13.40 1.80
N ASP A 44 -26.58 12.89 0.93
CA ASP A 44 -26.93 11.85 -0.05
C ASP A 44 -27.42 10.59 0.68
N LEU A 45 -28.68 10.20 0.44
CA LEU A 45 -29.35 9.13 1.17
C LEU A 45 -28.60 7.79 1.09
N ILE A 46 -28.09 7.46 -0.10
CA ILE A 46 -27.38 6.21 -0.34
C ILE A 46 -26.04 6.24 0.39
N PHE A 47 -25.33 7.36 0.34
CA PHE A 47 -24.10 7.56 1.08
C PHE A 47 -24.34 7.42 2.59
N VAL A 48 -25.34 8.11 3.16
CA VAL A 48 -25.66 8.01 4.59
C VAL A 48 -25.98 6.57 5.02
N GLN A 49 -26.79 5.85 4.24
CA GLN A 49 -27.10 4.45 4.52
C GLN A 49 -25.86 3.55 4.46
N THR A 50 -25.08 3.67 3.39
CA THR A 50 -23.87 2.86 3.20
C THR A 50 -22.75 3.21 4.19
N GLN A 51 -22.70 4.46 4.67
CA GLN A 51 -21.72 4.91 5.65
C GLN A 51 -21.87 4.16 6.98
N GLN A 52 -23.09 3.87 7.44
CA GLN A 52 -23.33 3.10 8.67
C GLN A 52 -22.78 1.67 8.55
N ASP A 53 -23.06 1.01 7.43
CA ASP A 53 -22.54 -0.33 7.12
C ASP A 53 -21.01 -0.35 6.99
N ILE A 54 -20.44 0.66 6.32
CA ILE A 54 -18.99 0.79 6.16
C ILE A 54 -18.35 1.07 7.52
N LYS A 55 -18.94 1.95 8.35
CA LYS A 55 -18.42 2.25 9.70
C LYS A 55 -18.34 0.98 10.54
N SER A 56 -19.41 0.18 10.61
CA SER A 56 -19.41 -1.06 11.39
C SER A 56 -18.39 -2.09 10.88
N LYS A 57 -18.22 -2.22 9.55
CA LYS A 57 -17.34 -3.22 8.94
C LYS A 57 -15.88 -2.79 8.84
N HIS A 58 -15.58 -1.49 8.76
CA HIS A 58 -14.26 -0.97 8.39
C HIS A 58 -13.63 -0.09 9.46
N ALA A 59 -14.32 0.20 10.57
CA ALA A 59 -13.72 0.81 11.76
C ALA A 59 -12.44 0.07 12.20
N GLN A 60 -12.48 -1.27 12.23
CA GLN A 60 -11.29 -2.06 12.58
C GLN A 60 -10.17 -1.89 11.56
N THR A 61 -10.48 -1.81 10.27
CA THR A 61 -9.48 -1.56 9.23
C THR A 61 -8.79 -0.21 9.42
N LEU A 62 -9.55 0.83 9.80
CA LEU A 62 -8.99 2.14 10.15
C LEU A 62 -8.04 2.03 11.34
N ILE A 63 -8.51 1.42 12.44
CA ILE A 63 -7.72 1.22 13.67
C ILE A 63 -6.44 0.44 13.36
N ASP A 64 -6.55 -0.70 12.68
CA ASP A 64 -5.42 -1.54 12.29
C ASP A 64 -4.41 -0.77 11.42
N SER A 65 -4.90 0.05 10.49
CA SER A 65 -4.05 0.86 9.61
C SER A 65 -3.33 1.96 10.39
N MET A 66 -4.02 2.62 11.32
CA MET A 66 -3.46 3.66 12.18
C MET A 66 -2.43 3.10 13.17
N GLN A 67 -2.70 1.95 13.80
CA GLN A 67 -1.81 1.32 14.78
C GLN A 67 -0.59 0.66 14.11
N ASN A 68 -0.81 -0.17 13.08
CA ASN A 68 0.25 -1.01 12.52
C ASN A 68 1.16 -0.30 11.50
N PHE A 69 0.68 0.79 10.89
CA PHE A 69 1.43 1.54 9.87
C PHE A 69 1.77 2.98 10.25
N SER A 70 1.59 3.34 11.54
CA SER A 70 2.02 4.60 12.15
C SER A 70 3.48 5.01 11.86
N LYS A 71 4.35 4.05 11.50
CA LYS A 71 5.74 4.35 11.12
C LYS A 71 5.88 5.00 9.75
N VAL A 72 5.02 4.64 8.79
CA VAL A 72 5.12 5.10 7.40
C VAL A 72 4.23 6.32 7.16
N THR A 73 3.13 6.41 7.89
CA THR A 73 2.11 7.43 7.62
C THR A 73 2.56 8.89 7.81
N PRO A 74 3.33 9.27 8.85
CA PRO A 74 3.85 10.63 8.96
C PRO A 74 4.67 11.04 7.72
N MET A 75 5.43 10.10 7.14
CA MET A 75 6.16 10.35 5.91
C MET A 75 5.22 10.48 4.70
N ILE A 76 4.20 9.64 4.58
CA ILE A 76 3.22 9.78 3.48
C ILE A 76 2.57 11.16 3.55
N ARG A 77 2.07 11.59 4.72
CA ARG A 77 1.50 12.93 4.93
C ARG A 77 2.49 14.04 4.58
N LYS A 78 3.75 13.91 5.00
CA LYS A 78 4.81 14.85 4.64
C LYS A 78 4.97 14.98 3.12
N ILE A 79 4.98 13.85 2.39
CA ILE A 79 5.05 13.88 0.92
C ILE A 79 3.76 14.48 0.33
N LEU A 80 2.58 14.13 0.82
CA LEU A 80 1.31 14.70 0.33
C LEU A 80 1.33 16.24 0.46
N ALA A 81 1.69 16.75 1.65
CA ALA A 81 1.83 18.19 1.89
C ALA A 81 2.91 18.84 0.99
N GLN A 82 4.09 18.21 0.85
CA GLN A 82 5.15 18.71 -0.03
C GLN A 82 4.78 18.69 -1.52
N GLN A 83 3.83 17.85 -1.92
CA GLN A 83 3.36 17.70 -3.28
C GLN A 83 2.04 18.44 -3.53
N GLU A 84 1.57 19.21 -2.55
CA GLU A 84 0.31 19.98 -2.60
C GLU A 84 -0.91 19.09 -2.93
N VAL A 85 -0.88 17.86 -2.41
CA VAL A 85 -1.95 16.87 -2.55
C VAL A 85 -2.75 16.82 -1.25
N PRO A 86 -4.10 16.80 -1.28
CA PRO A 86 -4.92 16.73 -0.08
C PRO A 86 -4.59 15.54 0.81
N ASP A 87 -4.59 15.77 2.12
CA ASP A 87 -4.31 14.75 3.14
C ASP A 87 -5.32 13.58 3.06
N GLU A 88 -6.52 13.82 2.54
CA GLU A 88 -7.56 12.83 2.31
C GLU A 88 -7.14 11.73 1.33
N ILE A 89 -6.15 11.98 0.47
CA ILE A 89 -5.58 10.96 -0.43
C ILE A 89 -4.95 9.81 0.36
N LEU A 90 -4.54 10.01 1.60
CA LEU A 90 -4.10 8.91 2.46
C LEU A 90 -5.16 7.81 2.61
N TYR A 91 -6.45 8.17 2.64
CA TYR A 91 -7.53 7.20 2.78
C TYR A 91 -7.71 6.34 1.53
N LEU A 92 -7.27 6.80 0.34
CA LEU A 92 -7.12 5.93 -0.83
C LEU A 92 -6.15 4.78 -0.51
N ALA A 93 -4.97 5.09 0.02
CA ALA A 93 -3.97 4.06 0.34
C ALA A 93 -4.46 3.09 1.45
N MET A 94 -5.27 3.59 2.39
CA MET A 94 -5.94 2.75 3.39
C MET A 94 -6.96 1.80 2.76
N VAL A 95 -7.79 2.27 1.81
CA VAL A 95 -8.75 1.40 1.10
C VAL A 95 -8.04 0.37 0.23
N GLU A 96 -6.97 0.76 -0.45
CA GLU A 96 -6.22 -0.11 -1.38
C GLU A 96 -5.45 -1.22 -0.66
N SER A 97 -4.74 -0.91 0.43
CA SER A 97 -3.83 -1.87 1.08
C SER A 97 -3.92 -1.94 2.59
N GLY A 98 -4.69 -1.06 3.24
CA GLY A 98 -4.57 -0.82 4.68
C GLY A 98 -3.17 -0.32 5.05
N LEU A 99 -2.54 0.46 4.16
CA LEU A 99 -1.15 0.97 4.25
C LEU A 99 -0.06 -0.11 4.27
N LYS A 100 -0.38 -1.35 3.86
CA LYS A 100 0.56 -2.48 3.86
C LYS A 100 1.55 -2.40 2.69
N THR A 101 2.83 -2.22 2.99
CA THR A 101 3.95 -2.20 2.00
C THR A 101 4.18 -3.55 1.30
N HIS A 102 3.63 -4.64 1.81
CA HIS A 102 3.72 -5.99 1.23
C HIS A 102 2.41 -6.53 0.69
N SER A 103 1.36 -5.70 0.62
CA SER A 103 0.07 -6.13 0.05
C SER A 103 0.25 -6.54 -1.41
N VAL A 104 -0.37 -7.66 -1.79
CA VAL A 104 -0.43 -8.15 -3.18
C VAL A 104 -1.87 -8.55 -3.48
N SER A 105 -2.51 -7.88 -4.45
CA SER A 105 -3.87 -8.26 -4.86
C SER A 105 -3.88 -9.54 -5.71
N ASN A 106 -5.07 -10.11 -5.92
CA ASN A 106 -5.28 -11.19 -6.87
C ASN A 106 -4.84 -10.82 -8.29
N ALA A 107 -5.09 -9.56 -8.68
CA ALA A 107 -4.67 -8.98 -9.95
C ALA A 107 -3.18 -8.58 -10.02
N LYS A 108 -2.41 -8.82 -8.94
CA LYS A 108 -0.97 -8.51 -8.82
C LYS A 108 -0.61 -7.03 -8.70
N ALA A 109 -1.55 -6.22 -8.21
CA ALA A 109 -1.25 -4.91 -7.65
C ALA A 109 -0.39 -5.07 -6.38
N VAL A 110 0.58 -4.18 -6.14
CA VAL A 110 1.55 -4.35 -5.04
C VAL A 110 1.73 -3.06 -4.24
N GLY A 111 1.92 -3.23 -2.93
CA GLY A 111 2.38 -2.19 -2.01
C GLY A 111 1.27 -1.27 -1.51
N VAL A 112 1.68 -0.15 -0.92
CA VAL A 112 0.79 0.82 -0.23
C VAL A 112 -0.29 1.34 -1.18
N TRP A 113 0.11 1.68 -2.39
CA TRP A 113 -0.73 2.30 -3.41
C TRP A 113 -1.32 1.30 -4.41
N GLN A 114 -1.11 -0.01 -4.20
CA GLN A 114 -1.62 -1.08 -5.08
C GLN A 114 -1.33 -0.85 -6.58
N PHE A 115 -0.08 -0.55 -6.92
CA PHE A 115 0.26 -0.38 -8.33
C PHE A 115 0.35 -1.70 -9.09
N MET A 116 -0.28 -1.73 -10.27
CA MET A 116 0.00 -2.71 -11.29
C MET A 116 1.44 -2.53 -11.82
N GLN A 117 2.12 -3.63 -12.13
CA GLN A 117 3.52 -3.59 -12.55
C GLN A 117 3.76 -2.69 -13.79
N PRO A 118 2.95 -2.75 -14.87
CA PRO A 118 3.14 -1.86 -16.02
C PRO A 118 3.00 -0.37 -15.64
N THR A 119 1.96 -0.02 -14.87
CA THR A 119 1.74 1.35 -14.39
C THR A 119 2.91 1.84 -13.55
N ALA A 120 3.38 1.04 -12.60
CA ALA A 120 4.52 1.41 -11.77
C ALA A 120 5.79 1.66 -12.58
N ARG A 121 6.06 0.86 -13.63
CA ARG A 121 7.21 1.10 -14.51
C ARG A 121 7.08 2.40 -15.29
N ASN A 122 5.89 2.70 -15.79
CA ASN A 122 5.63 3.96 -16.49
C ASN A 122 5.83 5.17 -15.57
N LEU A 123 5.49 5.02 -14.28
CA LEU A 123 5.73 6.01 -13.23
C LEU A 123 7.19 6.03 -12.71
N GLY A 124 8.11 5.33 -13.38
CA GLY A 124 9.53 5.36 -13.07
C GLY A 124 9.98 4.45 -11.91
N LEU A 125 9.10 3.58 -11.40
CA LEU A 125 9.48 2.63 -10.34
C LEU A 125 10.27 1.45 -10.91
N ARG A 126 11.42 1.16 -10.29
CA ARG A 126 12.24 -0.01 -10.63
C ARG A 126 11.59 -1.29 -10.09
N ILE A 127 11.33 -2.21 -11.00
CA ILE A 127 10.81 -3.54 -10.68
C ILE A 127 11.66 -4.55 -11.43
N ASP A 128 12.48 -5.32 -10.73
CA ASP A 128 13.34 -6.34 -11.33
C ASP A 128 13.49 -7.54 -10.40
N ALA A 129 14.48 -8.40 -10.65
CA ALA A 129 14.72 -9.58 -9.82
C ALA A 129 15.11 -9.21 -8.37
N TYR A 130 15.71 -8.04 -8.15
CA TYR A 130 16.30 -7.63 -6.87
C TYR A 130 15.40 -6.73 -6.03
N VAL A 131 14.66 -5.83 -6.70
CA VAL A 131 13.79 -4.85 -6.02
C VAL A 131 12.38 -4.79 -6.60
N ASP A 132 11.43 -4.46 -5.73
CA ASP A 132 10.10 -3.99 -6.10
C ASP A 132 9.84 -2.62 -5.47
N GLU A 133 10.09 -1.54 -6.21
CA GLU A 133 9.89 -0.19 -5.68
C GLU A 133 8.41 0.18 -5.47
N ARG A 134 7.45 -0.66 -5.88
CA ARG A 134 6.05 -0.53 -5.45
C ARG A 134 5.89 -0.76 -3.94
N ARG A 135 6.81 -1.52 -3.34
CA ARG A 135 6.85 -1.76 -1.89
C ARG A 135 7.55 -0.63 -1.16
N ASP A 136 8.41 0.16 -1.83
CA ASP A 136 9.12 1.30 -1.25
C ASP A 136 8.11 2.40 -0.89
N PRO A 137 7.90 2.72 0.41
CA PRO A 137 6.83 3.63 0.80
C PRO A 137 7.07 5.08 0.39
N VAL A 138 8.32 5.52 0.19
CA VAL A 138 8.61 6.90 -0.26
C VAL A 138 8.46 6.99 -1.77
N LYS A 139 9.15 6.12 -2.52
CA LYS A 139 9.11 6.17 -3.98
C LYS A 139 7.71 5.90 -4.53
N SER A 140 7.01 4.89 -3.99
CA SER A 140 5.65 4.62 -4.42
C SER A 140 4.69 5.76 -4.07
N THR A 141 4.93 6.50 -2.98
CA THR A 141 4.13 7.69 -2.65
C THR A 141 4.38 8.84 -3.62
N TYR A 142 5.63 9.14 -3.98
CA TYR A 142 5.91 10.12 -5.03
C TYR A 142 5.31 9.71 -6.39
N ALA A 143 5.38 8.43 -6.74
CA ALA A 143 4.72 7.92 -7.95
C ALA A 143 3.19 8.09 -7.89
N ALA A 144 2.57 7.84 -6.73
CA ALA A 144 1.14 8.00 -6.54
C ALA A 144 0.69 9.45 -6.57
N THR A 145 1.43 10.37 -5.94
CA THR A 145 1.11 11.79 -6.00
C THR A 145 1.25 12.33 -7.42
N ASN A 146 2.28 11.95 -8.16
CA ASN A 146 2.43 12.33 -9.56
C ASN A 146 1.29 11.81 -10.42
N TYR A 147 0.94 10.52 -10.28
CA TYR A 147 -0.17 9.95 -11.04
C TYR A 147 -1.51 10.60 -10.69
N LEU A 148 -1.79 10.84 -9.41
CA LEU A 148 -3.02 11.53 -8.99
C LEU A 148 -3.08 12.97 -9.47
N LYS A 149 -1.95 13.68 -9.54
CA LYS A 149 -1.86 15.03 -10.13
C LYS A 149 -2.14 15.00 -11.64
N GLU A 150 -1.62 14.03 -12.38
CA GLU A 150 -1.95 13.84 -13.80
C GLU A 150 -3.45 13.60 -14.00
N LEU A 151 -4.06 12.77 -13.14
CA LEU A 151 -5.51 12.53 -13.16
C LEU A 151 -6.31 13.79 -12.78
N LYS A 152 -5.83 14.56 -11.81
CA LYS A 152 -6.44 15.82 -11.40
C LYS A 152 -6.37 16.87 -12.51
N GLU A 153 -5.26 16.94 -13.23
CA GLU A 153 -5.09 17.79 -14.39
C GLU A 153 -6.05 17.38 -15.52
N GLU A 154 -6.21 16.08 -15.77
CA GLU A 154 -7.12 15.56 -16.79
C GLU A 154 -8.60 15.81 -16.46
N PHE A 155 -9.02 15.55 -15.22
CA PHE A 155 -10.44 15.56 -14.84
C PHE A 155 -10.88 16.80 -14.05
N GLY A 156 -9.96 17.66 -13.65
CA GLY A 156 -10.25 18.94 -12.99
C GLY A 156 -10.64 18.86 -11.51
N LYS A 157 -10.98 17.69 -10.95
CA LYS A 157 -11.41 17.53 -9.53
C LYS A 157 -10.76 16.32 -8.85
N TRP A 158 -10.43 16.44 -7.56
CA TRP A 158 -9.73 15.38 -6.81
C TRP A 158 -10.57 14.11 -6.68
N TYR A 159 -11.88 14.21 -6.42
CA TYR A 159 -12.72 13.01 -6.40
C TYR A 159 -12.80 12.31 -7.76
N LEU A 160 -12.73 13.04 -8.88
CA LEU A 160 -12.67 12.43 -10.21
C LEU A 160 -11.33 11.73 -10.42
N ALA A 161 -10.22 12.31 -9.94
CA ALA A 161 -8.92 11.64 -9.92
C ALA A 161 -8.95 10.34 -9.12
N LEU A 162 -9.60 10.32 -7.95
CA LEU A 162 -9.81 9.11 -7.15
C LEU A 162 -10.62 8.05 -7.91
N LEU A 163 -11.70 8.44 -8.58
CA LEU A 163 -12.52 7.53 -9.39
C LEU A 163 -11.72 6.97 -10.57
N ALA A 164 -10.94 7.82 -11.26
CA ALA A 164 -10.08 7.41 -12.37
C ALA A 164 -8.95 6.48 -11.92
N TYR A 165 -8.38 6.71 -10.74
CA TYR A 165 -7.37 5.84 -10.16
C TYR A 165 -7.87 4.40 -10.04
N ASN A 166 -9.12 4.22 -9.60
CA ASN A 166 -9.73 2.91 -9.43
C ASN A 166 -10.23 2.29 -10.75
N CYS A 167 -10.97 3.05 -11.58
CA CYS A 167 -11.63 2.48 -12.77
C CYS A 167 -10.85 2.65 -14.08
N GLY A 168 -9.85 3.53 -14.11
CA GLY A 168 -9.09 3.95 -15.27
C GLY A 168 -9.73 5.13 -16.03
N ASN A 169 -8.89 6.00 -16.60
CA ASN A 169 -9.28 7.27 -17.21
C ASN A 169 -10.29 7.10 -18.35
N GLY A 170 -10.10 6.08 -19.19
CA GLY A 170 -11.01 5.78 -20.30
C GLY A 170 -12.43 5.47 -19.82
N LYS A 171 -12.58 4.69 -18.74
CA LYS A 171 -13.88 4.36 -18.17
C LYS A 171 -14.53 5.58 -17.53
N LEU A 172 -13.76 6.39 -16.79
CA LEU A 172 -14.30 7.61 -16.20
C LEU A 172 -14.77 8.61 -17.27
N ARG A 173 -13.98 8.83 -18.33
CA ARG A 173 -14.40 9.66 -19.47
C ARG A 173 -15.71 9.18 -20.08
N GLN A 174 -15.85 7.87 -20.28
CA GLN A 174 -17.09 7.29 -20.80
C GLN A 174 -18.26 7.51 -19.84
N ALA A 175 -18.05 7.32 -18.53
CA ALA A 175 -19.08 7.51 -17.51
C ALA A 175 -19.58 8.97 -17.46
N ILE A 176 -18.66 9.94 -17.45
CA ILE A 176 -18.99 11.38 -17.48
C ILE A 176 -19.76 11.72 -18.76
N LYS A 177 -19.30 11.22 -19.91
CA LYS A 177 -19.98 11.43 -21.21
C LYS A 177 -21.40 10.85 -21.21
N GLN A 178 -21.60 9.66 -20.66
CA GLN A 178 -22.91 9.01 -20.58
C GLN A 178 -23.84 9.70 -19.58
N ALA A 179 -23.31 10.19 -18.46
CA ALA A 179 -24.06 10.91 -17.46
C ALA A 179 -24.43 12.34 -17.88
N GLY A 180 -23.67 12.93 -18.81
CA GLY A 180 -23.79 14.35 -19.17
C GLY A 180 -23.42 15.29 -18.02
N SER A 181 -22.76 14.76 -16.99
CA SER A 181 -22.41 15.46 -15.76
C SER A 181 -21.21 14.78 -15.12
N ASP A 182 -20.39 15.57 -14.43
CA ASP A 182 -19.30 15.08 -13.61
C ASP A 182 -19.66 15.08 -12.11
N ASP A 183 -20.88 15.49 -11.74
CA ASP A 183 -21.34 15.54 -10.36
C ASP A 183 -21.29 14.16 -9.70
N LEU A 184 -20.77 14.12 -8.47
CA LEU A 184 -20.54 12.86 -7.76
C LEU A 184 -21.86 12.09 -7.55
N SER A 185 -22.95 12.75 -7.15
CA SER A 185 -24.23 12.08 -6.90
C SER A 185 -24.79 11.44 -8.17
N VAL A 186 -24.63 12.12 -9.31
CA VAL A 186 -25.04 11.61 -10.63
C VAL A 186 -24.21 10.38 -11.02
N LEU A 187 -22.88 10.48 -10.92
CA LEU A 187 -21.97 9.38 -11.27
C LEU A 187 -22.14 8.14 -10.38
N LEU A 188 -22.56 8.35 -9.13
CA LEU A 188 -22.78 7.28 -8.14
C LEU A 188 -24.19 6.68 -8.16
N ASN A 189 -25.08 7.12 -9.06
CA ASN A 189 -26.46 6.66 -9.13
C ASN A 189 -26.56 5.11 -9.28
N PRO A 190 -27.26 4.41 -8.37
CA PRO A 190 -27.35 2.95 -8.31
C PRO A 190 -27.99 2.33 -9.56
N ASP A 191 -28.99 3.01 -10.13
CA ASP A 191 -29.87 2.53 -11.19
C ASP A 191 -29.25 2.75 -12.57
N LYS A 192 -28.60 3.91 -12.76
CA LYS A 192 -27.95 4.26 -14.04
C LYS A 192 -26.64 3.52 -14.26
N LYS A 193 -25.92 3.19 -13.19
CA LYS A 193 -24.68 2.38 -13.22
C LYS A 193 -23.61 2.91 -14.20
N TYR A 194 -23.45 4.22 -14.30
CA TYR A 194 -22.38 4.84 -15.09
C TYR A 194 -20.98 4.35 -14.65
N LEU A 195 -20.83 4.09 -13.36
CA LEU A 195 -19.65 3.47 -12.75
C LEU A 195 -20.01 2.11 -12.14
N SER A 196 -19.02 1.21 -12.10
CA SER A 196 -19.17 -0.12 -11.50
C SER A 196 -19.50 -0.02 -10.00
N LEU A 197 -20.12 -1.07 -9.43
CA LEU A 197 -20.37 -1.11 -8.00
C LEU A 197 -19.08 -0.99 -7.17
N GLU A 198 -17.99 -1.59 -7.65
CA GLU A 198 -16.68 -1.51 -7.01
C GLU A 198 -16.19 -0.06 -6.92
N THR A 199 -16.20 0.68 -8.02
CA THR A 199 -15.75 2.08 -8.07
C THR A 199 -16.65 3.01 -7.26
N ARG A 200 -17.97 2.78 -7.30
CA ARG A 200 -18.90 3.57 -6.47
C ARG A 200 -18.68 3.31 -4.98
N ASN A 201 -18.43 2.07 -4.59
CA ASN A 201 -18.15 1.73 -3.20
C ASN A 201 -16.75 2.20 -2.76
N PHE A 202 -15.79 2.23 -3.68
CA PHE A 202 -14.43 2.71 -3.42
C PHE A 202 -14.43 4.15 -2.88
N ILE A 203 -15.07 5.10 -3.59
CA ILE A 203 -15.12 6.49 -3.12
C ILE A 203 -15.91 6.65 -1.81
N ARG A 204 -16.99 5.89 -1.63
CA ARG A 204 -17.76 5.89 -0.37
C ARG A 204 -16.92 5.41 0.81
N LYS A 205 -16.08 4.39 0.61
CA LYS A 205 -15.13 3.91 1.63
C LYS A 205 -14.10 4.97 1.98
N ILE A 206 -13.50 5.64 0.99
CA ILE A 206 -12.54 6.73 1.20
C ILE A 206 -13.17 7.82 2.07
N LEU A 207 -14.36 8.31 1.69
CA LEU A 207 -15.06 9.36 2.45
C LEU A 207 -15.44 8.90 3.86
N THR A 208 -15.93 7.67 4.01
CA THR A 208 -16.26 7.13 5.34
C THR A 208 -15.03 7.06 6.24
N LEU A 209 -13.90 6.57 5.73
CA LEU A 209 -12.65 6.52 6.50
C LEU A 209 -12.14 7.92 6.83
N ALA A 210 -12.23 8.87 5.89
CA ALA A 210 -11.86 10.26 6.11
C ALA A 210 -12.69 10.92 7.22
N PHE A 211 -14.00 10.67 7.22
CA PHE A 211 -14.90 11.18 8.24
C PHE A 211 -14.61 10.56 9.61
N LEU A 212 -14.39 9.24 9.67
CA LEU A 212 -14.06 8.55 10.93
C LEU A 212 -12.71 8.98 11.51
N ALA A 213 -11.72 9.19 10.67
CA ALA A 213 -10.40 9.66 11.13
C ALA A 213 -10.42 11.12 11.62
N ASN A 214 -11.49 11.87 11.33
CA ASN A 214 -11.72 13.22 11.84
C ASN A 214 -12.72 13.25 13.03
N ASP A 215 -13.30 12.10 13.40
CA ASP A 215 -14.22 11.91 14.53
C ASP A 215 -13.40 11.69 15.82
N ARG A 216 -13.19 12.77 16.59
CA ARG A 216 -12.38 12.72 17.81
C ARG A 216 -12.95 11.75 18.85
N ASP A 217 -14.27 11.73 19.00
CA ASP A 217 -14.94 10.91 20.00
C ASP A 217 -14.80 9.43 19.65
N PHE A 218 -14.96 9.08 18.36
CA PHE A 218 -14.67 7.74 17.87
C PHE A 218 -13.22 7.31 18.13
N LEU A 219 -12.24 8.20 17.87
CA LEU A 219 -10.82 7.88 18.09
C LEU A 219 -10.51 7.68 19.58
N LEU A 220 -11.04 8.54 20.45
CA LEU A 220 -10.86 8.45 21.91
C LEU A 220 -11.53 7.21 22.51
N ASP A 221 -12.71 6.83 22.04
CA ASP A 221 -13.42 5.61 22.45
C ASP A 221 -12.61 4.35 22.12
N LYS A 222 -11.87 4.37 21.00
CA LYS A 222 -11.09 3.20 20.56
C LYS A 222 -9.74 3.12 21.25
N ASP A 223 -8.94 4.19 21.18
CA ASP A 223 -7.61 4.25 21.78
C ASP A 223 -7.07 5.69 21.71
N ALA A 224 -6.83 6.31 22.86
CA ALA A 224 -6.33 7.69 22.94
C ALA A 224 -4.96 7.89 22.23
N SER A 225 -4.17 6.84 22.05
CA SER A 225 -2.90 6.91 21.31
C SER A 225 -3.09 7.18 19.81
N LEU A 226 -4.28 6.90 19.25
CA LEU A 226 -4.63 7.18 17.85
C LEU A 226 -4.68 8.68 17.54
N MET A 227 -4.93 9.52 18.55
CA MET A 227 -4.88 10.98 18.41
C MET A 227 -3.47 11.50 18.08
N ASN A 228 -2.45 10.73 18.48
CA ASN A 228 -1.03 11.09 18.36
C ASN A 228 -0.32 10.31 17.24
N TYR A 229 -1.04 9.60 16.38
CA TYR A 229 -0.43 8.82 15.30
C TYR A 229 0.32 9.68 14.26
N ALA A 230 0.13 11.01 14.32
CA ALA A 230 0.87 12.01 13.55
C ALA A 230 2.29 12.30 14.09
N LEU A 231 2.68 11.78 15.26
CA LEU A 231 3.96 12.08 15.88
C LEU A 231 5.11 11.25 15.28
N SER A 232 5.94 11.96 14.52
CA SER A 232 7.29 11.67 14.02
C SER A 232 7.85 10.26 14.25
N ASN A 233 7.67 9.38 13.27
CA ASN A 233 8.61 8.30 12.99
C ASN A 233 9.40 8.68 11.74
N GLU A 234 10.35 9.60 11.89
CA GLU A 234 11.22 9.96 10.79
C GLU A 234 12.30 8.90 10.58
N PHE A 235 12.60 8.63 9.31
CA PHE A 235 13.70 7.79 8.88
C PHE A 235 14.53 8.58 7.87
N ALA A 236 15.84 8.31 7.87
CA ALA A 236 16.76 8.90 6.92
C ALA A 236 16.98 7.94 5.75
N LYS A 237 17.09 8.52 4.54
CA LYS A 237 17.58 7.83 3.36
C LYS A 237 19.11 7.84 3.39
N VAL A 238 19.73 6.68 3.27
CA VAL A 238 21.19 6.53 3.23
C VAL A 238 21.60 5.61 2.08
N ASP A 239 22.75 5.89 1.47
CA ASP A 239 23.27 5.07 0.38
C ASP A 239 23.86 3.76 0.90
N VAL A 240 23.77 2.71 0.08
CA VAL A 240 24.29 1.38 0.37
C VAL A 240 25.12 0.83 -0.79
N PRO A 241 26.21 0.10 -0.48
CA PRO A 241 27.00 -0.56 -1.50
C PRO A 241 26.19 -1.66 -2.19
N SER A 242 26.61 -1.99 -3.42
CA SER A 242 26.06 -3.11 -4.18
C SER A 242 26.42 -4.45 -3.55
N SER A 243 25.56 -5.46 -3.72
CA SER A 243 25.83 -6.84 -3.33
C SER A 243 26.18 -7.06 -1.85
N ALA A 244 25.67 -6.22 -0.94
CA ALA A 244 25.95 -6.30 0.48
C ALA A 244 24.83 -7.04 1.24
N SER A 245 25.20 -7.82 2.27
CA SER A 245 24.26 -8.56 3.11
C SER A 245 23.39 -7.63 3.95
N LEU A 246 22.06 -7.70 3.81
CA LEU A 246 21.15 -6.90 4.64
C LEU A 246 21.26 -7.29 6.12
N LYS A 247 21.64 -8.54 6.43
CA LYS A 247 21.85 -9.01 7.81
C LYS A 247 23.07 -8.33 8.44
N GLU A 248 24.16 -8.17 7.69
CA GLU A 248 25.35 -7.48 8.18
C GLU A 248 25.11 -5.99 8.34
N ILE A 249 24.42 -5.38 7.37
CA ILE A 249 24.02 -3.97 7.44
C ILE A 249 23.14 -3.73 8.68
N ALA A 250 22.12 -4.57 8.91
CA ALA A 250 21.26 -4.47 10.08
C ALA A 250 22.05 -4.64 11.40
N LYS A 251 22.98 -5.60 11.45
CA LYS A 251 23.88 -5.80 12.60
C LYS A 251 24.74 -4.55 12.88
N ASN A 252 25.31 -3.95 11.84
CA ASN A 252 26.10 -2.71 11.95
C ASN A 252 25.27 -1.47 12.32
N LEU A 253 23.93 -1.56 12.26
CA LEU A 253 23.00 -0.55 12.75
C LEU A 253 22.46 -0.87 14.16
N ASN A 254 22.88 -2.00 14.74
CA ASN A 254 22.32 -2.56 15.96
C ASN A 254 20.79 -2.70 15.84
N MET A 255 20.34 -3.37 14.77
CA MET A 255 18.95 -3.67 14.45
C MET A 255 18.81 -5.14 14.08
N ASP A 256 17.68 -5.76 14.43
CA ASP A 256 17.34 -7.07 13.89
C ASP A 256 16.94 -6.97 12.41
N LEU A 257 17.22 -8.03 11.65
CA LEU A 257 16.96 -8.06 10.20
C LEU A 257 15.47 -7.89 9.88
N ALA A 258 14.56 -8.38 10.71
CA ALA A 258 13.13 -8.30 10.45
C ALA A 258 12.63 -6.86 10.59
N THR A 259 13.04 -6.14 11.62
CA THR A 259 12.78 -4.71 11.79
C THR A 259 13.41 -3.89 10.68
N PHE A 260 14.67 -4.16 10.31
CA PHE A 260 15.33 -3.48 9.20
C PHE A 260 14.57 -3.65 7.87
N LYS A 261 14.03 -4.84 7.59
CA LYS A 261 13.19 -5.11 6.42
C LYS A 261 11.84 -4.41 6.45
N LYS A 262 11.28 -4.06 7.62
CA LYS A 262 10.06 -3.26 7.71
C LYS A 262 10.28 -1.84 7.19
N TYR A 263 11.46 -1.25 7.41
CA TYR A 263 11.86 0.03 6.82
C TYR A 263 12.23 -0.09 5.34
N ASN A 264 12.73 -1.26 4.93
CA ASN A 264 13.24 -1.51 3.58
C ASN A 264 12.47 -2.60 2.83
N PRO A 265 11.15 -2.43 2.65
CA PRO A 265 10.29 -3.45 2.08
C PRO A 265 10.54 -3.72 0.59
N GLN A 266 11.28 -2.85 -0.10
CA GLN A 266 11.59 -2.92 -1.53
C GLN A 266 12.56 -4.05 -1.90
N PHE A 267 13.41 -4.49 -0.97
CA PHE A 267 14.35 -5.58 -1.25
C PHE A 267 13.62 -6.93 -1.33
N LYS A 268 13.77 -7.62 -2.47
CA LYS A 268 13.21 -8.97 -2.65
C LYS A 268 14.06 -10.06 -1.99
N HIS A 269 15.33 -9.77 -1.75
CA HIS A 269 16.31 -10.71 -1.19
C HIS A 269 17.02 -10.15 0.06
N ASN A 270 17.84 -10.99 0.69
CA ASN A 270 18.62 -10.61 1.89
C ASN A 270 19.94 -9.89 1.54
N PHE A 271 20.02 -9.27 0.36
CA PHE A 271 21.18 -8.50 -0.08
C PHE A 271 20.75 -7.28 -0.90
N THR A 272 21.63 -6.28 -1.00
CA THR A 272 21.43 -5.11 -1.87
C THR A 272 21.68 -5.46 -3.33
N PRO A 273 21.01 -4.79 -4.30
CA PRO A 273 21.14 -5.11 -5.72
C PRO A 273 22.60 -5.08 -6.21
N PRO A 274 22.98 -5.96 -7.15
CA PRO A 274 24.30 -5.90 -7.77
C PRO A 274 24.43 -4.73 -8.74
N GLY A 275 25.67 -4.37 -9.06
CA GLY A 275 26.00 -3.31 -10.02
C GLY A 275 26.20 -1.96 -9.33
N LYS A 276 25.40 -0.96 -9.69
CA LYS A 276 25.47 0.37 -9.07
C LYS A 276 24.94 0.32 -7.63
N GLY A 277 25.50 1.19 -6.76
CA GLY A 277 24.99 1.39 -5.41
C GLY A 277 23.49 1.70 -5.40
N TYR A 278 22.85 1.46 -4.27
CA TYR A 278 21.42 1.68 -4.05
C TYR A 278 21.23 2.49 -2.77
N TYR A 279 20.01 2.61 -2.24
CA TYR A 279 19.76 3.27 -0.96
C TYR A 279 18.84 2.44 -0.07
N MET A 280 18.83 2.78 1.21
CA MET A 280 17.95 2.20 2.23
C MET A 280 17.44 3.29 3.16
N TYR A 281 16.46 2.93 3.98
CA TYR A 281 15.93 3.75 5.05
C TYR A 281 16.36 3.21 6.41
N ILE A 282 16.77 4.10 7.30
CA ILE A 282 17.11 3.79 8.68
C ILE A 282 16.38 4.74 9.63
N PRO A 283 16.04 4.31 10.86
CA PRO A 283 15.47 5.21 11.86
C PRO A 283 16.35 6.45 12.08
N LEU A 284 15.77 7.63 12.26
CA LEU A 284 16.53 8.87 12.42
C LEU A 284 17.54 8.80 13.59
N ASN A 285 17.15 8.16 14.70
CA ASN A 285 18.04 7.95 15.86
C ASN A 285 19.21 6.99 15.60
N LYS A 286 19.31 6.38 14.41
CA LYS A 286 20.44 5.54 13.97
C LYS A 286 21.41 6.25 13.05
N VAL A 287 21.11 7.46 12.57
CA VAL A 287 21.95 8.19 11.60
C VAL A 287 23.37 8.42 12.14
N ALA A 288 23.51 9.02 13.32
CA ALA A 288 24.83 9.25 13.92
C ALA A 288 25.62 7.95 14.15
N PHE A 289 24.93 6.84 14.44
CA PHE A 289 25.56 5.54 14.60
C PHE A 289 26.00 4.95 13.26
N PHE A 290 25.19 5.12 12.21
CA PHE A 290 25.52 4.76 10.84
C PHE A 290 26.76 5.52 10.37
N ASP A 291 26.79 6.84 10.49
CA ASP A 291 27.93 7.66 10.02
C ASP A 291 29.25 7.30 10.71
N LYS A 292 29.20 6.92 11.99
CA LYS A 292 30.39 6.53 12.76
C LYS A 292 30.89 5.11 12.46
N ASN A 293 29.98 4.15 12.28
CA ASN A 293 30.32 2.71 12.31
C ASN A 293 30.17 2.01 10.95
N PHE A 294 29.37 2.57 10.04
CA PHE A 294 29.13 1.98 8.74
C PHE A 294 30.30 2.26 7.81
N LYS A 295 31.06 1.20 7.50
CA LYS A 295 32.19 1.24 6.58
C LYS A 295 31.90 0.33 5.40
N ALA A 296 31.44 0.91 4.29
CA ALA A 296 30.97 0.17 3.12
C ALA A 296 32.04 -0.78 2.57
N GLU A 297 33.31 -0.36 2.61
CA GLU A 297 34.48 -1.12 2.20
C GLU A 297 34.77 -2.35 3.08
N LYS A 298 34.23 -2.41 4.29
CA LYS A 298 34.38 -3.54 5.21
C LYS A 298 33.26 -4.57 5.11
N LEU A 299 32.20 -4.28 4.35
CA LEU A 299 31.10 -5.22 4.17
C LEU A 299 31.50 -6.32 3.20
N ALA A 300 31.22 -7.57 3.58
CA ALA A 300 31.44 -8.70 2.68
C ALA A 300 30.46 -8.59 1.51
N LYS A 301 30.99 -8.73 0.28
CA LYS A 301 30.13 -8.91 -0.90
C LYS A 301 29.53 -10.30 -0.85
N VAL A 302 28.22 -10.36 -1.00
CA VAL A 302 27.44 -11.60 -1.11
C VAL A 302 27.39 -12.02 -2.56
N ASP A 303 27.41 -13.33 -2.83
CA ASP A 303 27.04 -13.85 -4.14
C ASP A 303 25.57 -13.49 -4.43
N THR A 304 25.38 -12.56 -5.35
CA THR A 304 24.06 -12.08 -5.77
C THR A 304 23.53 -12.81 -6.99
N THR A 305 24.15 -13.90 -7.42
CA THR A 305 23.60 -14.72 -8.50
C THR A 305 22.23 -15.24 -8.05
N ILE A 306 21.17 -14.64 -8.61
CA ILE A 306 19.83 -15.15 -8.39
C ILE A 306 19.72 -16.38 -9.28
N PRO A 307 19.56 -17.58 -8.70
CA PRO A 307 19.24 -18.74 -9.50
C PRO A 307 17.91 -18.43 -10.20
N MET A 308 17.91 -18.34 -11.53
CA MET A 308 16.65 -18.34 -12.25
C MET A 308 15.95 -19.62 -11.84
N THR A 309 14.71 -19.55 -11.38
CA THR A 309 13.99 -20.77 -11.00
C THR A 309 12.66 -20.81 -11.72
N ARG A 310 12.27 -22.00 -12.16
CA ARG A 310 10.94 -22.27 -12.70
C ARG A 310 10.23 -23.24 -11.78
N THR A 311 8.98 -22.95 -11.47
CA THR A 311 8.13 -23.92 -10.79
C THR A 311 7.66 -24.98 -11.79
N TYR A 312 7.97 -26.24 -11.50
CA TYR A 312 7.51 -27.41 -12.22
C TYR A 312 6.52 -28.19 -11.33
N THR A 313 5.39 -28.60 -11.88
CA THR A 313 4.41 -29.44 -11.17
C THR A 313 4.61 -30.89 -11.62
N VAL A 314 4.95 -31.78 -10.68
CA VAL A 314 5.18 -33.21 -10.93
C VAL A 314 3.93 -33.87 -11.50
N LYS A 315 4.09 -34.60 -12.60
CA LYS A 315 3.05 -35.37 -13.30
C LYS A 315 3.25 -36.87 -13.07
N SER A 316 2.20 -37.65 -13.36
CA SER A 316 2.31 -39.11 -13.33
C SER A 316 3.42 -39.60 -14.28
N GLY A 317 4.31 -40.47 -13.78
CA GLY A 317 5.44 -41.01 -14.54
C GLY A 317 6.73 -40.17 -14.51
N ASP A 318 6.72 -39.02 -13.82
CA ASP A 318 7.92 -38.20 -13.61
C ASP A 318 8.91 -38.85 -12.64
N SER A 319 10.19 -38.55 -12.84
CA SER A 319 11.25 -38.80 -11.87
C SER A 319 12.18 -37.59 -11.81
N LEU A 320 12.91 -37.42 -10.70
CA LEU A 320 13.90 -36.35 -10.59
C LEU A 320 14.90 -36.38 -11.76
N TYR A 321 15.29 -37.58 -12.21
CA TYR A 321 16.16 -37.75 -13.36
C TYR A 321 15.55 -37.25 -14.67
N LYS A 322 14.30 -37.64 -14.98
CA LYS A 322 13.60 -37.17 -16.20
C LYS A 322 13.45 -35.65 -16.20
N ILE A 323 13.08 -35.08 -15.05
CA ILE A 323 12.94 -33.64 -14.89
C ILE A 323 14.30 -32.95 -15.05
N ALA A 324 15.33 -33.40 -14.35
CA ALA A 324 16.69 -32.86 -14.44
C ALA A 324 17.22 -32.85 -15.88
N LYS A 325 17.05 -33.95 -16.61
CA LYS A 325 17.42 -34.07 -18.03
C LYS A 325 16.67 -33.07 -18.92
N ASN A 326 15.35 -32.93 -18.74
CA ASN A 326 14.53 -32.00 -19.54
C ASN A 326 14.91 -30.53 -19.34
N TYR A 327 15.42 -30.17 -18.16
CA TYR A 327 15.82 -28.82 -17.82
C TYR A 327 17.34 -28.59 -17.89
N ASN A 328 18.11 -29.58 -18.35
CA ASN A 328 19.57 -29.54 -18.45
C ASN A 328 20.28 -29.14 -17.14
N ILE A 329 19.86 -29.74 -16.03
CA ILE A 329 20.45 -29.60 -14.70
C ILE A 329 20.68 -30.96 -14.05
N SER A 330 21.40 -31.00 -12.93
CA SER A 330 21.60 -32.21 -12.14
C SER A 330 20.41 -32.50 -11.22
N VAL A 331 20.27 -33.78 -10.84
CA VAL A 331 19.30 -34.20 -9.83
C VAL A 331 19.59 -33.54 -8.48
N ASP A 332 20.87 -33.38 -8.13
CA ASP A 332 21.28 -32.79 -6.85
C ASP A 332 20.93 -31.30 -6.78
N GLU A 333 21.07 -30.54 -7.88
CA GLU A 333 20.60 -29.15 -7.97
C GLU A 333 19.09 -29.06 -7.70
N ILE A 334 18.26 -29.97 -8.24
CA ILE A 334 16.81 -30.00 -7.92
C ILE A 334 16.60 -30.30 -6.44
N ARG A 335 17.34 -31.26 -5.88
CA ARG A 335 17.17 -31.68 -4.48
C ARG A 335 17.53 -30.58 -3.51
N GLU A 336 18.63 -29.88 -3.73
CA GLU A 336 19.09 -28.77 -2.89
C GLU A 336 18.07 -27.63 -2.89
N PHE A 337 17.60 -27.22 -4.07
CA PHE A 337 16.61 -26.15 -4.22
C PHE A 337 15.26 -26.47 -3.56
N ASN A 338 14.89 -27.74 -3.49
CA ASN A 338 13.61 -28.18 -2.96
C ASN A 338 13.69 -28.82 -1.58
N LYS A 339 14.89 -28.88 -0.98
CA LYS A 339 15.15 -29.56 0.30
C LYS A 339 14.68 -31.02 0.30
N ILE A 340 14.91 -31.75 -0.80
CA ILE A 340 14.47 -33.14 -0.98
C ILE A 340 15.58 -34.12 -0.58
N ALA A 341 15.34 -34.87 0.50
CA ALA A 341 16.30 -35.84 1.04
C ALA A 341 16.25 -37.22 0.35
N LYS A 342 15.13 -37.61 -0.28
CA LYS A 342 14.93 -38.92 -0.92
C LYS A 342 14.36 -38.75 -2.33
N ASN A 343 14.58 -39.72 -3.23
CA ASN A 343 14.17 -39.62 -4.64
C ASN A 343 12.65 -39.80 -4.89
N HIS A 344 11.81 -39.74 -3.85
CA HIS A 344 10.37 -39.90 -3.96
C HIS A 344 9.72 -38.56 -4.33
N LEU A 345 8.87 -38.57 -5.37
CA LEU A 345 8.07 -37.43 -5.80
C LEU A 345 6.59 -37.77 -5.70
N SER A 346 5.78 -36.82 -5.23
CA SER A 346 4.32 -36.94 -5.22
C SER A 346 3.72 -36.24 -6.43
N ILE A 347 2.67 -36.82 -7.02
CA ILE A 347 1.92 -36.16 -8.10
C ILE A 347 1.39 -34.81 -7.58
N ASN A 348 1.47 -33.78 -8.42
CA ASN A 348 1.15 -32.37 -8.12
C ASN A 348 2.12 -31.67 -7.14
N GLN A 349 3.19 -32.32 -6.71
CA GLN A 349 4.26 -31.66 -5.96
C GLN A 349 4.88 -30.54 -6.82
N LYS A 350 5.04 -29.35 -6.24
CA LYS A 350 5.72 -28.22 -6.89
C LYS A 350 7.21 -28.29 -6.59
N LEU A 351 8.01 -28.32 -7.64
CA LEU A 351 9.47 -28.27 -7.58
C LEU A 351 9.97 -26.93 -8.13
N ILE A 352 10.95 -26.36 -7.46
CA ILE A 352 11.76 -25.21 -7.87
C ILE A 352 12.93 -25.75 -8.69
N ILE A 353 12.92 -25.48 -9.98
CA ILE A 353 13.94 -25.94 -10.92
C ILE A 353 14.88 -24.77 -11.20
N PRO A 354 16.16 -24.81 -10.77
CA PRO A 354 17.14 -23.81 -11.18
C PRO A 354 17.34 -23.88 -12.70
N ILE A 355 17.31 -22.74 -13.38
CA ILE A 355 17.56 -22.58 -14.80
C ILE A 355 18.94 -21.91 -14.91
N LYS A 356 19.83 -22.52 -15.68
CA LYS A 356 21.11 -21.89 -16.03
C LYS A 356 20.86 -20.85 -17.11
N GLU A 357 21.35 -19.63 -16.89
CA GLU A 357 21.21 -18.55 -17.86
C GLU A 357 21.86 -18.94 -19.19
N ASN A 358 21.13 -18.83 -20.29
CA ASN A 358 21.69 -19.02 -21.61
C ASN A 358 22.48 -17.75 -21.96
N LYS A 359 23.82 -17.80 -21.87
CA LYS A 359 24.74 -16.64 -21.97
C LYS A 359 24.62 -15.79 -23.25
N ASN A 360 23.80 -16.19 -24.22
CA ASN A 360 23.65 -15.51 -25.51
C ASN A 360 22.38 -14.64 -25.66
N ALA A 361 21.52 -14.50 -24.63
CA ALA A 361 20.24 -13.82 -24.78
C ALA A 361 20.21 -12.30 -24.46
N ASN A 362 21.27 -11.70 -23.91
CA ASN A 362 21.25 -10.32 -23.41
C ASN A 362 22.33 -9.40 -24.02
N LYS A 363 22.52 -9.46 -25.34
CA LYS A 363 23.04 -8.30 -26.10
C LYS A 363 21.88 -7.72 -26.89
N ASN A 364 21.04 -6.92 -26.25
CA ASN A 364 20.28 -5.86 -26.93
C ASN A 364 19.65 -4.91 -25.90
N ASN A 365 20.16 -3.67 -25.94
CA ASN A 365 19.50 -2.40 -25.66
C ASN A 365 18.81 -2.18 -24.30
N TYR A 366 19.57 -1.62 -23.35
CA TYR A 366 19.02 -0.63 -22.43
C TYR A 366 19.65 0.72 -22.73
N THR A 367 18.82 1.58 -23.33
CA THR A 367 19.04 2.97 -23.67
C THR A 367 19.56 3.76 -22.47
N LYS A 368 20.59 4.59 -22.70
CA LYS A 368 21.07 5.61 -21.76
C LYS A 368 19.88 6.39 -21.18
N VAL A 369 19.69 6.33 -19.87
CA VAL A 369 18.85 7.31 -19.16
C VAL A 369 19.71 8.55 -18.94
N VAL A 370 19.22 9.65 -19.49
CA VAL A 370 19.74 11.00 -19.36
C VAL A 370 19.49 11.48 -17.94
N ASN A 371 20.51 12.05 -17.30
CA ASN A 371 20.39 12.74 -16.02
C ASN A 371 19.48 13.97 -16.17
N ARG A 372 18.42 14.07 -15.36
CA ARG A 372 17.98 15.32 -14.72
C ARG A 372 17.36 15.01 -13.37
#